data_AF-A0A3E0N3Q5-F1
#
_entry.id   AF-A0A3E0N3Q5-F1
#
_cell.length_a   1.000
_cell.length_b   1.000
_cell.length_c   1.000
_cell.angle_alpha   90.00
_cell.angle_beta   90.00
_cell.angle_gamma   90.00
#
_symmetry.space_group_name_H-M   'P 1'
#
loop_
_entity.id
_entity.type
_entity.pdbx_description
1 polymer ?
#
loop_
_entity_poly.entity_id
_entity_poly.type
_entity_poly.pdbx_seq_one_letter_code
_entity_poly.pdbx_strand_id
1 'polypeptide(L)'
;MHTLSVTRFGFALAMASALSYVGCVFVMMTVPKDVAINFFNSIMHGVDVTSIMRWDMPWWEMFVGVLEIFILGWLFGAIIAVFYNIGMKNKKES
;
A
#
# COMPACT_ATOMS: atom_id res chain seq x y z
N MET A 1 -13.34 14.65 21.01
CA MET A 1 -12.20 14.39 20.10
C MET A 1 -11.95 12.88 20.07
N HIS A 2 -12.11 12.24 18.92
CA HIS A 2 -12.04 10.79 18.78
C HIS A 2 -10.59 10.31 18.63
N THR A 3 -10.17 9.36 19.45
CA THR A 3 -8.90 8.64 19.30
C THR A 3 -9.04 7.57 18.22
N LEU A 4 -7.97 7.33 17.45
CA LEU A 4 -7.93 6.22 16.50
C LEU A 4 -7.63 4.91 17.23
N SER A 5 -8.42 3.88 16.97
CA SER A 5 -8.11 2.52 17.42
C SER A 5 -6.95 1.99 16.58
N VAL A 6 -5.80 1.76 17.21
CA VAL A 6 -4.56 1.34 16.56
C VAL A 6 -4.74 0.05 15.76
N THR A 7 -5.38 -0.96 16.35
CA THR A 7 -5.62 -2.24 15.70
C THR A 7 -6.57 -2.15 14.51
N ARG A 8 -7.68 -1.42 14.66
CA ARG A 8 -8.67 -1.26 13.59
C ARG A 8 -8.13 -0.44 12.43
N PHE A 9 -7.43 0.66 12.73
CA PHE A 9 -6.85 1.51 11.69
C PHE A 9 -5.68 0.82 10.97
N GLY A 10 -4.81 0.14 11.71
CA GLY A 10 -3.77 -0.72 11.13
C GLY A 10 -4.37 -1.75 10.18
N PHE A 11 -5.39 -2.50 10.63
CA PHE A 11 -6.05 -3.50 9.77
C PHE A 11 -6.70 -2.88 8.53
N ALA A 12 -7.36 -1.72 8.67
CA ALA A 12 -7.96 -1.02 7.54
C ALA A 12 -6.91 -0.63 6.49
N LEU A 13 -5.77 -0.08 6.92
CA LEU A 13 -4.69 0.29 6.01
C LEU A 13 -4.06 -0.94 5.35
N ALA A 14 -3.83 -2.01 6.12
CA ALA A 14 -3.36 -3.29 5.60
C ALA A 14 -4.25 -3.85 4.48
N MET A 15 -5.56 -3.89 4.71
CA MET A 15 -6.53 -4.37 3.74
C MET A 15 -6.59 -3.48 2.50
N ALA A 16 -6.58 -2.15 2.68
CA ALA A 16 -6.58 -1.21 1.56
C ALA A 16 -5.33 -1.39 0.70
N SER A 17 -4.15 -1.46 1.31
CA SER A 17 -2.89 -1.66 0.60
C SER A 17 -2.83 -3.01 -0.13
N ALA A 18 -3.29 -4.09 0.52
CA ALA A 18 -3.38 -5.42 -0.11
C ALA A 18 -4.32 -5.41 -1.32
N LEU A 19 -5.49 -4.77 -1.21
CA LEU A 19 -6.43 -4.62 -2.32
C LEU A 19 -5.84 -3.79 -3.47
N SER A 20 -5.11 -2.71 -3.15
CA SER A 20 -4.39 -1.93 -4.17
C SER A 20 -3.36 -2.77 -4.91
N TYR A 21 -2.59 -3.62 -4.20
CA TYR A 21 -1.64 -4.53 -4.85
C TYR A 21 -2.33 -5.53 -5.78
N VAL A 22 -3.41 -6.18 -5.32
CA VAL A 22 -4.20 -7.08 -6.16
C VAL A 22 -4.76 -6.35 -7.39
N GLY A 23 -5.20 -5.10 -7.22
CA GLY A 23 -5.60 -4.24 -8.33
C GLY A 23 -4.48 -4.00 -9.35
N CYS A 24 -3.26 -3.73 -8.88
CA CYS A 24 -2.09 -3.59 -9.76
C CYS A 24 -1.82 -4.87 -10.57
N VAL A 25 -1.88 -6.03 -9.92
CA VAL A 25 -1.71 -7.32 -10.60
C VAL A 25 -2.81 -7.53 -11.65
N PHE A 26 -4.06 -7.24 -11.30
CA PHE A 26 -5.18 -7.34 -12.22
C PHE A 26 -5.01 -6.46 -13.47
N VAL A 27 -4.53 -5.23 -13.31
CA VAL A 27 -4.21 -4.34 -14.43
C VAL A 27 -3.11 -4.96 -15.30
N MET A 28 -2.03 -5.44 -14.70
CA MET A 28 -0.94 -6.09 -15.44
C MET A 28 -1.40 -7.34 -16.19
N MET A 29 -2.38 -8.09 -15.68
CA MET A 29 -2.89 -9.29 -16.36
C MET A 29 -3.83 -8.98 -17.54
N THR A 30 -4.48 -7.81 -17.53
CA THR A 30 -5.57 -7.49 -18.48
C THR A 30 -5.17 -6.51 -19.56
N VAL A 31 -4.10 -5.73 -19.34
CA VAL A 31 -3.69 -4.63 -20.21
C VAL A 31 -2.37 -4.98 -20.93
N PRO A 32 -2.16 -4.52 -22.18
CA PRO A 32 -0.88 -4.68 -22.87
C PRO A 32 0.30 -4.07 -22.10
N LYS A 33 1.48 -4.67 -22.30
CA LYS A 33 2.71 -4.34 -21.56
C LYS A 33 3.12 -2.87 -21.67
N ASP A 34 3.08 -2.31 -22.87
CA ASP A 34 3.40 -0.92 -23.16
C ASP A 34 2.44 0.06 -22.47
N VAL A 35 1.15 -0.26 -22.46
CA VAL A 35 0.12 0.56 -21.80
C VAL A 35 0.31 0.55 -20.28
N ALA A 36 0.60 -0.62 -19.68
CA ALA A 36 0.89 -0.73 -18.26
C ALA A 36 2.17 0.05 -17.87
N ILE A 37 3.23 -0.02 -18.67
CA ILE A 37 4.47 0.76 -18.46
C ILE A 37 4.15 2.27 -18.46
N ASN A 38 3.42 2.75 -19.47
CA ASN A 38 3.05 4.16 -19.56
C ASN A 38 2.19 4.63 -18.38
N PHE A 39 1.26 3.78 -17.93
CA PHE A 39 0.44 4.06 -16.75
C PHE A 39 1.29 4.24 -15.48
N PHE A 40 2.20 3.30 -15.20
CA PHE A 40 3.06 3.40 -14.01
C PHE A 40 4.09 4.53 -14.12
N ASN A 41 4.66 4.79 -15.31
CA ASN A 41 5.51 5.96 -15.55
C ASN A 41 4.77 7.28 -15.30
N SER A 42 3.47 7.35 -15.62
CA SER A 42 2.65 8.53 -15.32
C SER A 42 2.40 8.72 -13.83
N ILE A 43 2.31 7.63 -13.05
CA ILE A 43 2.14 7.70 -11.59
C ILE A 43 3.46 8.07 -10.91
N MET A 44 4.56 7.44 -11.32
CA MET A 44 5.87 7.50 -10.67
C MET A 44 6.73 8.67 -11.17
N HIS A 45 6.10 9.78 -11.55
CA HIS A 45 6.69 10.99 -12.15
C HIS A 45 8.24 11.05 -12.12
N GLY A 46 8.89 10.83 -13.26
CA GLY A 46 10.34 10.90 -13.40
C GLY A 46 11.09 9.58 -13.17
N VAL A 47 10.40 8.48 -12.88
CA VAL A 47 10.97 7.12 -12.81
C VAL A 47 10.47 6.30 -13.99
N ASP A 48 11.40 5.80 -14.82
CA ASP A 48 11.08 4.83 -15.87
C ASP A 48 11.07 3.40 -15.30
N VAL A 49 9.87 2.82 -15.22
CA VAL A 49 9.65 1.49 -14.65
C VAL A 49 10.03 0.35 -15.60
N THR A 50 10.34 0.64 -16.86
CA THR A 50 10.66 -0.37 -17.89
C THR A 50 11.82 -1.28 -17.47
N SER A 51 12.80 -0.71 -16.75
CA SER A 51 14.01 -1.41 -16.30
C SER A 51 13.78 -2.34 -15.10
N ILE A 52 12.73 -2.09 -14.31
CA ILE A 52 12.46 -2.79 -13.03
C ILE A 52 11.24 -3.70 -13.08
N MET A 53 10.29 -3.45 -14.00
CA MET A 53 9.06 -4.25 -14.07
C MET A 53 9.34 -5.65 -14.63
N ARG A 54 9.10 -6.67 -13.80
CA ARG A 54 9.19 -8.08 -14.19
C ARG A 54 7.81 -8.61 -14.54
N TRP A 55 7.62 -8.97 -15.81
CA TRP A 55 6.35 -9.48 -16.34
C TRP A 55 6.15 -10.96 -16.04
N ASP A 56 7.24 -11.72 -16.03
CA ASP A 56 7.23 -13.13 -15.70
C ASP A 56 7.39 -13.29 -14.18
N MET A 57 6.27 -13.22 -13.47
CA MET A 57 6.22 -13.48 -12.03
C MET A 57 5.36 -14.72 -11.75
N PRO A 58 5.91 -15.73 -11.06
CA PRO A 58 5.12 -16.88 -10.66
C PRO A 58 4.10 -16.48 -9.58
N TRP A 59 2.94 -17.13 -9.60
CA TRP A 59 1.79 -16.84 -8.73
C TRP A 59 2.11 -16.88 -7.22
N TRP A 60 3.13 -17.63 -6.80
CA TRP A 60 3.52 -17.68 -5.39
C TRP A 60 4.19 -16.38 -4.92
N GLU A 61 5.01 -15.74 -5.77
CA GLU A 61 5.64 -14.45 -5.45
C GLU A 61 4.59 -13.36 -5.29
N MET A 62 3.51 -13.40 -6.09
CA MET A 62 2.36 -12.52 -5.92
C MET A 62 1.72 -12.67 -4.53
N PHE A 63 1.51 -13.91 -4.07
CA PHE A 63 0.92 -14.16 -2.75
C PHE A 63 1.82 -13.64 -1.62
N VAL A 64 3.14 -13.83 -1.75
CA VAL A 64 4.12 -13.26 -0.82
C VAL A 64 4.07 -11.74 -0.84
N GLY A 65 4.00 -11.11 -2.02
CA GLY A 65 3.88 -9.65 -2.15
C GLY A 65 2.62 -9.09 -1.48
N VAL A 66 1.47 -9.77 -1.60
CA VAL A 66 0.23 -9.40 -0.89
C VAL A 66 0.46 -9.44 0.62
N LEU A 67 1.10 -10.50 1.13
CA LEU A 67 1.36 -10.69 2.55
C LEU A 67 2.33 -9.63 3.09
N GLU A 68 3.40 -9.32 2.34
CA GLU A 68 4.35 -8.26 2.69
C GLU A 68 3.68 -6.89 2.77
N ILE A 69 2.91 -6.51 1.74
CA ILE A 69 2.20 -5.24 1.71
C ILE A 69 1.13 -5.16 2.81
N PHE A 70 0.47 -6.27 3.12
CA PHE A 70 -0.47 -6.34 4.23
C PHE A 70 0.22 -6.06 5.56
N ILE A 71 1.35 -6.73 5.84
CA ILE A 71 2.12 -6.53 7.08
C ILE A 71 2.62 -5.09 7.16
N LEU A 72 3.19 -4.56 6.09
CA LEU A 72 3.69 -3.19 6.04
C LEU A 72 2.55 -2.19 6.24
N GLY A 73 1.43 -2.33 5.52
CA GLY A 73 0.25 -1.47 5.68
C GLY A 73 -0.30 -1.50 7.10
N TRP A 74 -0.32 -2.67 7.74
CA TRP A 74 -0.73 -2.81 9.14
C TRP A 74 0.18 -2.03 10.09
N LEU A 75 1.50 -2.18 9.93
CA LEU A 75 2.50 -1.50 10.75
C LEU A 75 2.44 0.02 10.54
N PHE A 76 2.42 0.49 9.30
CA PHE A 76 2.29 1.92 9.00
C PHE A 76 1.00 2.51 9.57
N GLY A 77 -0.12 1.79 9.48
CA GLY A 77 -1.38 2.24 10.05
C GLY A 77 -1.30 2.32 11.57
N ALA A 78 -0.74 1.31 12.22
CA ALA A 78 -0.54 1.31 13.67
C ALA A 78 0.32 2.51 14.11
N ILE A 79 1.42 2.79 13.41
CA ILE A 79 2.31 3.92 13.68
C ILE A 79 1.56 5.25 13.56
N ILE A 80 0.83 5.46 12.46
CA ILE A 80 0.04 6.68 12.23
C ILE A 80 -0.99 6.88 13.35
N ALA A 81 -1.71 5.82 13.73
CA ALA A 81 -2.71 5.89 14.80
C ALA A 81 -2.09 6.25 16.16
N VAL A 82 -0.90 5.70 16.48
CA VAL A 82 -0.17 6.04 17.71
C VAL A 82 0.23 7.53 17.71
N PHE A 83 0.87 8.02 16.66
CA PHE A 83 1.29 9.41 16.58
C PHE A 83 0.11 10.39 16.60
N TYR A 84 -1.00 10.05 15.91
CA TYR A 84 -2.24 10.82 15.96
C TYR A 84 -2.74 10.94 17.40
N ASN A 85 -2.80 9.82 18.13
CA ASN A 85 -3.30 9.80 19.51
C ASN A 85 -2.39 10.57 20.49
N ILE A 86 -1.07 10.57 20.28
CA ILE A 86 -0.12 11.37 21.09
C ILE A 86 -0.39 12.87 20.90
N GLY A 87 -0.50 13.34 19.65
CA GLY A 87 -0.80 14.75 19.37
C GLY A 87 -2.12 15.22 19.99
N MET A 88 -3.11 14.33 20.07
CA MET A 88 -4.41 14.62 20.68
C MET A 88 -4.38 14.63 22.21
N LYS A 89 -3.51 13.83 22.84
CA LYS A 89 -3.32 13.85 24.30
C LYS A 89 -2.76 15.20 24.75
N ASN A 90 -1.76 15.72 24.04
CA ASN A 90 -1.13 17.01 24.34
C ASN A 90 -2.11 18.19 24.24
N LYS A 91 -3.12 18.10 23.35
CA LYS A 91 -4.16 19.13 23.20
C LYS A 91 -5.23 19.09 24.30
N LYS A 92 -5.26 18.04 25.12
CA LYS A 92 -6.22 17.86 26.22
C LYS A 92 -5.67 18.34 27.57
N GLU A 93 -4.35 18.46 27.67
CA GLU A 93 -3.61 18.92 28.86
C GLU A 93 -3.16 20.39 28.76
N SER A 94 -3.47 21.07 27.65
CA SER A 94 -3.36 22.52 27.45
C SER A 94 -4.73 23.19 27.46
#